data_AF-A0A218VQM2-F1
#
_entry.id   AF-A0A218VQM2-F1
#
_cell.length_a   1.000
_cell.length_b   1.000
_cell.length_c   1.000
_cell.angle_alpha   90.00
_cell.angle_beta   90.00
_cell.angle_gamma   90.00
#
_symmetry.space_group_name_H-M   'P 1'
#
loop_
_entity.id
_entity.type
_entity.pdbx_description
1 polymer ?
#
loop_
_entity_poly.entity_id
_entity_poly.type
_entity_poly.pdbx_seq_one_letter_code
_entity_poly.pdbx_strand_id
1 'polypeptide(L)'
;MEVVIMVNPRPLLSLLLLSLLSSHIADEVSATTITLFNKCPHTVWPGIQPSAGKPILARGGFKLPPKKAYTLHLPALWSGRLWGRHGCTFDVAGRGRCATGDCGGSLYCNGIGGAPPATLAEITLGNDQDFYDVSLVDGYNLGMSITPYKGSGRCSYAGCISDLNMMCPVGLQVRSRDNTVVACKSACSAFNSPRYVHLFQLS
;
A
#
# COMPACT_ATOMS: atom_id res chain seq x y z
N MET A 1 2.94 8.27 5.30
CA MET A 1 3.64 7.46 4.28
C MET A 1 3.18 7.91 2.92
N GLU A 2 4.09 8.10 1.96
CA GLU A 2 3.73 8.47 0.59
C GLU A 2 4.11 7.34 -0.35
N VAL A 3 3.22 7.00 -1.26
CA VAL A 3 3.42 6.03 -2.33
C VAL A 3 3.43 6.79 -3.64
N VAL A 4 4.55 6.77 -4.35
CA VAL A 4 4.66 7.38 -5.68
C VAL A 4 4.55 6.27 -6.71
N ILE A 5 3.55 6.33 -7.58
CA ILE A 5 3.36 5.35 -8.67
C ILE A 5 3.94 5.94 -9.95
N MET A 6 5.07 5.40 -10.40
CA MET A 6 5.68 5.76 -11.68
C MET A 6 5.22 4.78 -12.76
N VAL A 7 4.38 5.28 -13.67
CA VAL A 7 3.94 4.52 -14.84
C VAL A 7 5.06 4.59 -15.89
N ASN A 8 5.63 3.44 -16.23
CA ASN A 8 6.60 3.39 -17.33
C ASN A 8 5.82 3.47 -18.66
N PRO A 9 6.12 4.44 -19.53
CA PRO A 9 5.48 4.49 -20.84
C PRO A 9 5.78 3.18 -21.60
N ARG A 10 4.75 2.57 -22.17
CA ARG A 10 4.94 1.51 -23.17
C ARG A 10 5.76 2.12 -24.30
N PRO A 11 6.90 1.54 -24.70
CA PRO A 11 7.60 2.07 -25.84
C PRO A 11 6.70 1.86 -27.06
N LEU A 12 6.34 2.97 -27.70
CA LEU A 12 5.67 2.94 -28.98
C LEU A 12 6.65 2.29 -29.95
N LEU A 13 6.32 1.08 -30.41
CA LEU A 13 7.06 0.38 -31.45
C LEU A 13 7.14 1.32 -32.66
N SER A 14 8.26 2.01 -32.82
CA SER A 14 8.52 2.82 -34.00
C SER A 14 8.75 1.85 -35.15
N LEU A 15 7.73 1.62 -35.96
CA LEU A 15 7.82 0.89 -37.23
C LEU A 15 8.70 1.68 -38.19
N LEU A 16 10.02 1.56 -38.04
CA LEU A 16 10.96 1.78 -39.13
C LEU A 16 11.32 0.42 -39.74
N LEU A 17 10.96 0.31 -41.01
CA LEU A 17 11.07 -0.86 -41.89
C LEU A 17 12.53 -1.32 -42.08
N LEU A 18 12.68 -2.64 -42.37
CA LEU A 18 13.85 -3.41 -42.86
C LEU A 18 14.79 -4.06 -41.82
N SER A 19 14.59 -5.34 -41.53
CA SER A 19 15.19 -6.49 -42.27
C SER A 19 15.06 -7.80 -41.46
N LEU A 20 14.95 -8.91 -42.17
CA LEU A 20 14.65 -10.25 -41.65
C LEU A 20 15.73 -10.76 -40.66
N LEU A 21 15.33 -11.29 -39.49
CA LEU A 21 15.58 -12.67 -39.02
C LEU A 21 15.16 -12.82 -37.53
N SER A 22 14.50 -13.95 -37.24
CA SER A 22 14.17 -14.51 -35.91
C SER A 22 13.05 -13.82 -35.09
N SER A 23 11.86 -14.40 -35.22
CA SER A 23 10.68 -14.13 -34.39
C SER A 23 10.88 -14.59 -32.94
N HIS A 24 11.37 -13.68 -32.10
CA HIS A 24 11.06 -13.68 -30.67
C HIS A 24 10.16 -12.48 -30.42
N ILE A 25 8.85 -12.71 -30.33
CA ILE A 25 7.92 -11.73 -29.77
C ILE A 25 8.30 -11.67 -28.28
N ALA A 26 9.18 -10.74 -27.92
CA ALA A 26 9.34 -10.37 -26.53
C ALA A 26 8.05 -9.65 -26.15
N ASP A 27 7.19 -10.32 -25.38
CA ASP A 27 6.11 -9.65 -24.66
C ASP A 27 6.77 -8.59 -23.77
N GLU A 28 6.68 -7.34 -24.18
CA GLU A 28 7.35 -6.26 -23.50
C GLU A 28 6.58 -5.95 -22.23
N VAL A 29 7.02 -6.57 -21.13
CA VAL A 29 6.43 -6.40 -19.81
C VAL A 29 6.59 -4.94 -19.39
N SER A 30 5.52 -4.15 -19.53
CA SER A 30 5.43 -2.83 -18.93
C SER A 30 5.37 -3.00 -17.42
N ALA A 31 6.53 -2.86 -16.76
CA ALA A 31 6.64 -2.91 -15.31
C ALA A 31 6.37 -1.51 -14.74
N THR A 32 5.26 -1.35 -14.02
CA THR A 32 4.99 -0.16 -13.22
C THR A 32 5.88 -0.18 -11.98
N THR A 33 6.46 0.97 -11.64
CA THR A 33 7.33 1.07 -10.47
C THR A 33 6.64 1.88 -9.40
N ILE A 34 6.66 1.41 -8.15
CA ILE A 34 6.21 2.22 -7.02
C ILE A 34 7.37 2.53 -6.08
N THR A 35 7.38 3.74 -5.55
CA THR A 35 8.34 4.18 -4.54
C THR A 35 7.59 4.51 -3.26
N LEU A 36 7.88 3.77 -2.19
CA LEU A 36 7.36 4.05 -0.86
C LEU A 36 8.33 4.98 -0.15
N PHE A 37 7.87 6.17 0.23
CA PHE A 37 8.63 7.16 0.96
C PHE A 37 8.07 7.38 2.36
N ASN A 38 8.90 7.17 3.38
CA ASN A 38 8.52 7.40 4.75
C ASN A 38 8.72 8.87 5.15
N LYS A 39 7.67 9.68 4.96
CA LYS A 39 7.62 11.07 5.45
C LYS A 39 7.48 11.20 6.96
N CYS A 40 7.07 10.14 7.67
CA CYS A 40 6.85 10.14 9.11
C CYS A 40 8.17 10.38 9.87
N PRO A 41 8.13 10.96 11.09
CA PRO A 41 9.32 11.18 11.91
C PRO A 41 9.86 9.89 12.56
N HIS A 42 9.17 8.76 12.40
CA HIS A 42 9.49 7.47 13.00
C HIS A 42 9.60 6.37 11.94
N THR A 43 10.18 5.23 12.31
CA THR A 43 10.25 4.06 11.43
C THR A 43 8.86 3.48 11.20
N VAL A 44 8.56 3.15 9.95
CA VAL A 44 7.36 2.41 9.55
C VAL A 44 7.81 1.08 8.96
N TRP A 45 7.00 0.03 9.13
CA TRP A 45 7.24 -1.25 8.48
C TRP A 45 6.15 -1.52 7.47
N PRO A 46 6.34 -1.19 6.18
CA PRO A 46 5.36 -1.52 5.15
C PRO A 46 5.03 -3.02 5.16
N GLY A 47 3.75 -3.31 4.99
CA GLY A 47 3.22 -4.64 4.67
C GLY A 47 2.65 -4.62 3.25
N ILE A 48 2.76 -5.74 2.55
CA ILE A 48 2.29 -5.91 1.17
C ILE A 48 1.50 -7.20 1.09
N GLN A 49 0.27 -7.09 0.63
CA GLN A 49 -0.60 -8.22 0.36
C GLN A 49 -1.04 -8.18 -1.11
N PRO A 50 -0.57 -9.11 -1.95
CA PRO A 50 -1.07 -9.25 -3.30
C PRO A 50 -2.50 -9.81 -3.29
N SER A 51 -3.26 -9.50 -4.34
CA SER A 51 -4.50 -10.21 -4.65
C SER A 51 -4.23 -11.68 -4.98
N ALA A 52 -5.28 -12.52 -4.91
CA ALA A 52 -5.17 -13.93 -5.24
C ALA A 52 -4.54 -14.16 -6.63
N GLY A 53 -3.57 -15.08 -6.69
CA GLY A 53 -2.83 -15.41 -7.91
C GLY A 53 -1.76 -14.39 -8.33
N LYS A 54 -1.55 -13.29 -7.59
CA LYS A 54 -0.48 -12.33 -7.85
C LYS A 54 0.76 -12.62 -6.98
N PRO A 55 1.98 -12.34 -7.47
CA PRO A 55 3.20 -12.65 -6.73
C PRO A 55 3.38 -11.75 -5.51
N ILE A 56 3.99 -12.31 -4.46
CA ILE A 56 4.36 -11.58 -3.24
C ILE A 56 5.61 -10.75 -3.51
N LEU A 57 5.50 -9.43 -3.35
CA LEU A 57 6.61 -8.50 -3.52
C LEU A 57 7.34 -8.29 -2.18
N ALA A 58 8.68 -8.16 -2.21
CA ALA A 58 9.53 -7.92 -1.03
C ALA A 58 9.18 -8.81 0.19
N ARG A 59 8.88 -10.09 -0.04
CA ARG A 59 8.47 -11.06 1.00
C ARG A 59 7.26 -10.59 1.85
N GLY A 60 6.45 -9.68 1.30
CA GLY A 60 5.27 -9.12 1.95
C GLY A 60 5.57 -8.02 2.98
N GLY A 61 6.81 -7.59 3.18
CA GLY A 61 7.07 -6.48 4.10
C GLY A 61 8.56 -6.21 4.35
N PHE A 62 8.84 -5.01 4.83
CA PHE A 62 10.20 -4.56 5.11
C PHE A 62 10.21 -3.42 6.14
N LYS A 63 11.41 -3.05 6.62
CA LYS A 63 11.63 -1.89 7.51
C LYS A 63 11.93 -0.66 6.66
N LEU A 64 11.23 0.45 6.91
CA LEU A 64 11.43 1.73 6.21
C LEU A 64 11.72 2.86 7.22
N PRO A 65 13.00 3.23 7.42
CA PRO A 65 13.37 4.30 8.34
C PRO A 65 12.81 5.68 7.94
N PRO A 66 12.77 6.66 8.88
CA PRO A 66 12.37 8.03 8.57
C PRO A 66 13.16 8.61 7.39
N LYS A 67 12.46 9.34 6.51
CA LYS A 67 13.05 10.03 5.34
C LYS A 67 13.80 9.11 4.38
N LYS A 68 13.50 7.81 4.39
CA LYS A 68 14.01 6.84 3.41
C LYS A 68 12.93 6.42 2.44
N ALA A 69 13.38 6.03 1.25
CA ALA A 69 12.55 5.51 0.18
C ALA A 69 12.89 4.03 -0.09
N TYR A 70 11.93 3.27 -0.59
CA TYR A 70 12.12 1.92 -1.09
C TYR A 70 11.31 1.73 -2.37
N THR A 71 11.94 1.23 -3.42
CA THR A 71 11.33 1.06 -4.74
C THR A 71 10.97 -0.40 -4.99
N LEU A 72 9.77 -0.64 -5.52
CA LEU A 72 9.25 -1.94 -5.91
C LEU A 72 8.87 -1.92 -7.39
N HIS A 73 9.15 -3.02 -8.08
CA HIS A 73 8.65 -3.27 -9.42
C HIS A 73 7.39 -4.13 -9.35
N LEU A 74 6.30 -3.62 -9.88
CA LEU A 74 5.03 -4.32 -9.97
C LEU A 74 4.99 -5.02 -11.33
N PRO A 75 4.74 -6.34 -11.36
CA PRO A 75 4.53 -7.02 -12.62
C PRO A 75 3.25 -6.51 -13.30
N ALA A 76 3.15 -6.75 -14.61
CA ALA A 76 1.94 -6.42 -15.36
C ALA A 76 0.71 -7.07 -14.71
N LEU A 77 -0.41 -6.34 -14.72
CA LEU A 77 -1.67 -6.77 -14.12
C LEU A 77 -1.59 -7.07 -12.62
N TRP A 78 -0.57 -6.58 -11.91
CA TRP A 78 -0.49 -6.76 -10.47
C TRP A 78 -1.61 -5.99 -9.77
N SER A 79 -2.22 -6.61 -8.77
CA SER A 79 -3.12 -5.93 -7.86
C SER A 79 -2.87 -6.38 -6.43
N GLY A 80 -3.17 -5.50 -5.50
CA GLY A 80 -3.01 -5.74 -4.08
C GLY A 80 -3.09 -4.48 -3.26
N ARG A 81 -2.75 -4.63 -1.98
CA ARG A 81 -2.77 -3.55 -0.99
C ARG A 81 -1.47 -3.45 -0.23
N LEU A 82 -1.16 -2.21 0.14
CA LEU A 82 -0.03 -1.85 0.97
C LEU A 82 -0.53 -1.09 2.20
N TRP A 83 0.12 -1.28 3.33
CA TRP A 83 -0.16 -0.51 4.54
C TRP A 83 1.13 -0.27 5.31
N GLY A 84 1.12 0.69 6.23
CA GLY A 84 2.25 0.91 7.13
C GLY A 84 1.96 0.35 8.52
N ARG A 85 2.94 -0.34 9.10
CA ARG A 85 2.90 -0.82 10.49
C ARG A 85 3.71 0.10 11.39
N HIS A 86 3.22 0.35 12.60
CA HIS A 86 3.84 1.24 13.57
C HIS A 86 4.09 0.55 14.91
N GLY A 87 5.10 1.01 15.66
CA GLY A 87 5.46 0.47 16.98
C GLY A 87 5.90 -1.00 16.94
N CYS A 88 6.65 -1.39 15.90
CA CYS A 88 7.08 -2.77 15.72
C CYS A 88 8.39 -3.07 16.45
N THR A 89 8.46 -4.27 17.04
CA THR A 89 9.69 -4.87 17.57
C THR A 89 9.83 -6.26 16.98
N PHE A 90 11.00 -6.58 16.42
CA PHE A 90 11.30 -7.89 15.82
C PHE A 90 12.65 -8.41 16.32
N ASP A 91 12.76 -9.72 16.50
CA ASP A 91 14.01 -10.43 16.76
C ASP A 91 14.86 -10.56 15.47
N VAL A 92 16.04 -11.16 15.59
CA VAL A 92 16.96 -11.38 14.46
C VAL A 92 16.38 -12.31 13.38
N ALA A 93 15.40 -13.14 13.73
CA ALA A 93 14.68 -14.01 12.80
C ALA A 93 13.48 -13.31 12.14
N GLY A 94 13.20 -12.05 12.49
CA GLY A 94 12.07 -11.29 11.99
C GLY A 94 10.73 -11.62 12.65
N ARG A 95 10.71 -12.25 13.83
CA ARG A 95 9.50 -12.53 14.61
C ARG A 95 9.30 -11.48 15.70
N GLY A 96 8.07 -11.12 15.98
CA GLY A 96 7.76 -10.06 16.92
C GLY A 96 6.31 -9.60 16.86
N ARG A 97 6.09 -8.30 16.99
CA ARG A 97 4.75 -7.70 16.95
C ARG A 97 4.81 -6.20 16.65
N CYS A 98 3.80 -5.70 15.97
CA CYS A 98 3.51 -4.27 15.80
C CYS A 98 2.34 -3.81 16.66
N ALA A 99 2.34 -2.54 17.06
CA ALA A 99 1.23 -1.94 17.78
C ALA A 99 0.00 -1.75 16.88
N THR A 100 0.21 -1.43 15.60
CA THR A 100 -0.86 -1.28 14.59
C THR A 100 -0.46 -1.94 13.27
N GLY A 101 -1.45 -2.48 12.55
CA GLY A 101 -1.25 -3.12 11.25
C GLY A 101 -0.47 -4.44 11.26
N ASP A 102 -0.29 -5.09 12.42
CA ASP A 102 0.49 -6.33 12.53
C ASP A 102 -0.03 -7.43 11.60
N CYS A 103 0.85 -8.25 11.04
CA CYS A 103 0.50 -9.31 10.07
C CYS A 103 0.88 -10.70 10.60
N GLY A 104 0.51 -11.00 11.85
CA GLY A 104 0.79 -12.29 12.48
C GLY A 104 2.18 -12.36 13.13
N GLY A 105 2.71 -11.23 13.58
CA GLY A 105 3.97 -11.17 14.32
C GLY A 105 5.22 -11.43 13.48
N SER A 106 5.18 -11.18 12.17
CA SER A 106 6.30 -11.36 11.26
C SER A 106 6.71 -10.04 10.60
N LEU A 107 8.02 -9.80 10.47
CA LEU A 107 8.57 -8.70 9.68
C LEU A 107 8.16 -8.85 8.21
N TYR A 108 8.18 -10.07 7.71
CA TYR A 108 7.82 -10.44 6.34
C TYR A 108 6.41 -11.02 6.35
N CYS A 109 5.41 -10.26 5.90
CA CYS A 109 4.01 -10.69 6.01
C CYS A 109 3.67 -11.86 5.09
N ASN A 110 4.51 -12.17 4.07
CA ASN A 110 4.30 -13.29 3.15
C ASN A 110 2.87 -13.36 2.57
N GLY A 111 2.27 -12.19 2.26
CA GLY A 111 0.91 -12.10 1.71
C GLY A 111 -0.22 -12.13 2.74
N ILE A 112 0.07 -12.26 4.03
CA ILE A 112 -0.91 -12.10 5.11
C ILE A 112 -1.27 -10.62 5.24
N GLY A 113 -2.57 -10.32 5.31
CA GLY A 113 -3.06 -8.97 5.53
C GLY A 113 -2.76 -8.41 6.92
N GLY A 114 -2.69 -7.09 7.01
CA GLY A 114 -2.54 -6.40 8.30
C GLY A 114 -3.83 -6.49 9.13
N ALA A 115 -3.67 -6.63 10.45
CA ALA A 115 -4.75 -6.54 11.40
C ALA A 115 -5.26 -5.08 11.48
N PRO A 116 -6.57 -4.84 11.26
CA PRO A 116 -7.17 -3.52 11.46
C PRO A 116 -7.02 -3.03 12.92
N PRO A 117 -6.94 -1.71 13.16
CA PRO A 117 -7.02 -0.64 12.17
C PRO A 117 -5.73 -0.38 11.36
N ALA A 118 -5.87 -0.19 10.05
CA ALA A 118 -4.77 0.16 9.15
C ALA A 118 -5.27 0.97 7.94
N THR A 119 -4.60 2.10 7.67
CA THR A 119 -4.80 2.85 6.42
C THR A 119 -4.21 2.05 5.25
N LEU A 120 -4.99 1.85 4.19
CA LEU A 120 -4.59 1.07 3.02
C LEU A 120 -4.29 1.96 1.81
N ALA A 121 -3.27 1.60 1.04
CA ALA A 121 -3.10 2.00 -0.35
C ALA A 121 -3.43 0.78 -1.22
N GLU A 122 -4.46 0.89 -2.03
CA GLU A 122 -4.93 -0.18 -2.92
C GLU A 122 -4.52 0.17 -4.35
N ILE A 123 -4.00 -0.82 -5.09
CA ILE A 123 -3.50 -0.64 -6.46
C ILE A 123 -3.97 -1.82 -7.30
N THR A 124 -4.51 -1.54 -8.47
CA THR A 124 -4.88 -2.52 -9.50
C THR A 124 -4.35 -2.04 -10.84
N LEU A 125 -3.33 -2.71 -11.36
CA LEU A 125 -2.82 -2.46 -12.70
C LEU A 125 -3.68 -3.18 -13.73
N GLY A 126 -4.11 -2.47 -14.76
CA GLY A 126 -4.96 -3.00 -15.83
C GLY A 126 -4.24 -3.14 -17.15
N ASN A 127 -4.95 -3.69 -18.16
CA ASN A 127 -4.44 -3.71 -19.53
C ASN A 127 -4.46 -2.31 -20.17
N ASP A 128 -5.44 -1.49 -19.83
CA ASP A 128 -5.61 -0.16 -20.43
C ASP A 128 -5.64 0.95 -19.39
N GLN A 129 -6.12 0.64 -18.18
CA GLN A 129 -6.32 1.61 -17.12
C GLN A 129 -5.93 1.03 -15.76
N ASP A 130 -5.15 1.80 -15.03
CA ASP A 130 -4.78 1.50 -13.64
C ASP A 130 -5.77 2.19 -12.68
N PHE A 131 -6.06 1.52 -11.57
CA PHE A 131 -6.86 2.05 -10.47
C PHE A 131 -6.03 2.05 -9.20
N TYR A 132 -6.19 3.10 -8.40
CA TYR A 132 -5.59 3.19 -7.08
C TYR A 132 -6.44 4.08 -6.18
N ASP A 133 -6.40 3.80 -4.88
CA ASP A 133 -7.09 4.59 -3.88
C ASP A 133 -6.42 4.48 -2.51
N VAL A 134 -6.77 5.42 -1.62
CA VAL A 134 -6.42 5.32 -0.20
C VAL A 134 -7.68 5.00 0.57
N SER A 135 -7.71 3.85 1.21
CA SER A 135 -8.91 3.30 1.85
C SER A 135 -8.78 3.31 3.37
N LEU A 136 -9.86 3.76 4.02
CA LEU A 136 -10.04 3.71 5.48
C LEU A 136 -11.09 2.67 5.89
N VAL A 137 -11.46 1.75 4.98
CA VAL A 137 -12.39 0.65 5.26
C VAL A 137 -11.90 -0.18 6.45
N ASP A 138 -10.59 -0.43 6.52
CA ASP A 138 -9.94 -1.11 7.62
C ASP A 138 -9.50 -0.13 8.74
N GLY A 139 -10.02 1.10 8.77
CA GLY A 139 -9.68 2.12 9.76
C GLY A 139 -8.44 2.95 9.40
N TYR A 140 -7.95 3.71 10.36
CA TYR A 140 -6.82 4.62 10.22
C TYR A 140 -5.76 4.33 11.28
N ASN A 141 -4.49 4.31 10.91
CA ASN A 141 -3.38 4.28 11.88
C ASN A 141 -2.31 5.34 11.60
N LEU A 142 -2.05 5.62 10.32
CA LEU A 142 -1.11 6.64 9.88
C LEU A 142 -1.56 7.28 8.56
N GLY A 143 -1.16 8.53 8.37
CA GLY A 143 -1.49 9.27 7.15
C GLY A 143 -0.84 8.65 5.93
N MET A 144 -1.58 8.52 4.83
CA MET A 144 -1.11 7.91 3.59
C MET A 144 -1.55 8.69 2.36
N SER A 145 -0.72 8.68 1.33
CA SER A 145 -1.08 9.23 0.02
C SER A 145 -0.48 8.45 -1.13
N ILE A 146 -1.13 8.51 -2.28
CA ILE A 146 -0.69 7.99 -3.56
C ILE A 146 -0.56 9.17 -4.54
N THR A 147 0.62 9.29 -5.15
CA THR A 147 0.91 10.29 -6.17
C THR A 147 1.31 9.58 -7.46
N PRO A 148 0.47 9.57 -8.51
CA PRO A 148 0.88 9.05 -9.81
C PRO A 148 1.89 9.99 -10.49
N TYR A 149 2.80 9.43 -11.28
CA TYR A 149 3.82 10.15 -12.02
C TYR A 149 3.99 9.55 -13.41
N LYS A 150 4.04 10.42 -14.44
CA LYS A 150 4.16 10.08 -15.87
C LYS A 150 3.01 9.24 -16.48
N GLY A 151 1.91 9.05 -15.76
CA GLY A 151 0.68 8.48 -16.32
C GLY A 151 -0.06 9.50 -17.21
N SER A 152 -0.88 9.00 -18.13
CA SER A 152 -1.82 9.79 -18.93
C SER A 152 -3.27 9.56 -18.47
N GLY A 153 -4.17 10.50 -18.76
CA GLY A 153 -5.57 10.43 -18.32
C GLY A 153 -5.81 11.09 -16.97
N ARG A 154 -6.74 10.55 -16.16
CA ARG A 154 -7.13 11.09 -14.85
C ARG A 154 -6.22 10.55 -13.73
N CYS A 155 -4.97 10.98 -13.74
CA CYS A 155 -3.97 10.63 -12.73
C CYS A 155 -3.98 11.64 -11.56
N SER A 156 -5.03 11.60 -10.73
CA SER A 156 -5.17 12.50 -9.58
C SER A 156 -4.44 12.00 -8.33
N TYR A 157 -4.05 12.91 -7.46
CA TYR A 157 -3.59 12.58 -6.11
C TYR A 157 -4.72 11.93 -5.29
N ALA A 158 -4.42 10.86 -4.57
CA ALA A 158 -5.32 10.25 -3.59
C ALA A 158 -4.65 10.25 -2.21
N GLY A 159 -5.34 10.65 -1.14
CA GLY A 159 -4.68 10.67 0.16
C GLY A 159 -5.55 11.02 1.35
N CYS A 160 -5.17 10.46 2.49
CA CYS A 160 -5.62 10.83 3.82
C CYS A 160 -4.39 11.15 4.67
N ILE A 161 -3.97 12.43 4.68
CA ILE A 161 -2.73 12.86 5.35
C ILE A 161 -2.96 13.51 6.72
N SER A 162 -4.20 13.91 7.01
CA SER A 162 -4.59 14.47 8.30
C SER A 162 -4.49 13.42 9.40
N ASP A 163 -4.04 13.82 10.60
CA ASP A 163 -3.96 12.88 11.72
C ASP A 163 -5.34 12.62 12.34
N LEU A 164 -6.03 11.60 11.83
CA LEU A 164 -7.35 11.20 12.32
C LEU A 164 -7.32 10.63 13.75
N ASN A 165 -6.15 10.26 14.28
CA ASN A 165 -6.04 9.81 15.67
C ASN A 165 -6.41 10.92 16.66
N MET A 166 -6.17 12.19 16.31
CA MET A 166 -6.53 13.34 17.15
C MET A 166 -8.03 13.61 17.20
N MET A 167 -8.79 13.15 16.20
CA MET A 167 -10.23 13.37 16.08
C MET A 167 -11.04 12.07 16.23
N CYS A 168 -10.37 10.97 16.58
CA CYS A 168 -11.00 9.66 16.65
C CYS A 168 -12.03 9.62 17.80
N PRO A 169 -13.32 9.31 17.55
CA PRO A 169 -14.32 9.18 18.61
C PRO A 169 -13.93 8.12 19.64
N VAL A 170 -14.26 8.34 20.92
CA VAL A 170 -13.83 7.47 22.04
C VAL A 170 -14.12 5.99 21.79
N GLY A 171 -15.30 5.65 21.25
CA GLY A 171 -15.69 4.27 20.95
C GLY A 171 -14.89 3.58 19.82
N LEU A 172 -14.13 4.35 19.04
CA LEU A 172 -13.34 3.86 17.90
C LEU A 172 -11.83 3.87 18.17
N GLN A 173 -11.38 4.45 19.28
CA GLN A 173 -9.97 4.63 19.58
C GLN A 173 -9.29 3.28 19.89
N VAL A 174 -8.11 3.09 19.31
CA VAL A 174 -7.13 2.11 19.75
C VAL A 174 -6.02 2.86 20.47
N ARG A 175 -5.77 2.48 21.72
CA ARG A 175 -4.83 3.16 22.60
C ARG A 175 -3.59 2.31 22.87
N SER A 176 -2.45 2.98 22.97
CA SER A 176 -1.21 2.38 23.46
C SER A 176 -1.26 2.15 24.98
N ARG A 177 -0.21 1.53 25.53
CA ARG A 177 -0.04 1.37 26.98
C ARG A 177 0.03 2.71 27.70
N ASP A 178 0.52 3.74 27.02
CA ASP A 178 0.75 5.08 27.56
C ASP A 178 -0.53 5.95 27.42
N ASN A 179 -1.66 5.31 27.11
CA ASN A 179 -2.96 5.92 26.90
C ASN A 179 -3.02 6.93 25.73
N THR A 180 -2.10 6.84 24.78
CA THR A 180 -2.13 7.63 23.54
C THR A 180 -2.95 6.93 22.46
N VAL A 181 -3.76 7.66 21.70
CA VAL A 181 -4.51 7.09 20.57
C VAL A 181 -3.53 6.82 19.43
N VAL A 182 -3.35 5.55 19.07
CA VAL A 182 -2.39 5.11 18.04
C VAL A 182 -3.05 4.68 16.75
N ALA A 183 -4.36 4.45 16.78
CA ALA A 183 -5.16 4.17 15.61
C ALA A 183 -6.65 4.42 15.88
N CYS A 184 -7.44 4.49 14.82
CA CYS A 184 -8.88 4.66 14.85
C CYS A 184 -9.56 3.56 14.03
N LYS A 185 -10.47 2.81 14.65
CA LYS A 185 -11.28 1.79 13.97
C LYS A 185 -12.25 2.44 12.99
N SER A 186 -12.52 1.77 11.88
CA SER A 186 -13.68 2.11 11.05
C SER A 186 -14.97 1.70 11.76
N ALA A 187 -16.09 2.31 11.36
CA ALA A 187 -17.41 1.94 11.87
C ALA A 187 -17.75 0.46 11.55
N CYS A 188 -17.30 -0.04 10.40
CA CYS A 188 -17.43 -1.44 10.03
C CYS A 188 -16.77 -2.36 11.07
N SER A 189 -15.48 -2.10 11.36
CA SER A 189 -14.70 -2.88 12.34
C SER A 189 -15.23 -2.76 13.77
N ALA A 190 -15.84 -1.64 14.13
CA ALA A 190 -16.31 -1.40 15.49
C ALA A 190 -17.72 -1.93 15.78
N PHE A 191 -18.63 -1.81 14.80
CA PHE A 191 -20.05 -2.12 15.01
C PHE A 191 -20.52 -3.40 14.32
N ASN A 192 -19.70 -4.01 13.45
CA ASN A 192 -19.99 -5.26 12.73
C ASN A 192 -21.40 -5.30 12.12
N SER A 193 -21.85 -4.15 11.60
CA SER A 193 -23.19 -3.98 11.05
C SER A 193 -23.10 -3.75 9.54
N PRO A 194 -23.95 -4.43 8.75
CA PRO A 194 -23.95 -4.30 7.29
C PRO A 194 -24.24 -2.88 6.81
N ARG A 195 -24.76 -1.99 7.66
CA ARG A 195 -24.98 -0.58 7.30
C ARG A 195 -23.67 0.21 7.11
N TYR A 196 -22.54 -0.24 7.66
CA TYR A 196 -21.28 0.49 7.66
C TYR A 196 -20.23 -0.03 6.64
N VAL A 197 -20.58 -1.02 5.81
CA VAL A 197 -19.64 -1.69 4.89
C VAL A 197 -19.32 -0.89 3.61
N HIS A 198 -20.01 0.23 3.35
CA HIS A 198 -19.90 1.00 2.10
C HIS A 198 -19.31 2.43 2.24
N LEU A 199 -18.81 2.83 3.42
CA LEU A 199 -18.59 4.26 3.73
C LEU A 199 -17.16 4.80 3.62
N PHE A 200 -16.14 4.05 3.15
CA PHE A 200 -14.74 4.48 3.38
C PHE A 200 -13.74 4.31 2.22
N GLN A 201 -14.18 4.14 0.97
CA GLN A 201 -13.27 4.31 -0.18
C GLN A 201 -13.14 5.80 -0.50
N LEU A 202 -11.93 6.35 -0.38
CA LEU A 202 -11.61 7.71 -0.81
C LEU A 202 -11.02 7.64 -2.21
N SER A 203 -11.85 7.89 -3.23
CA SER A 203 -11.44 8.05 -4.63
C SER A 203 -11.05 9.47 -4.96
#